data_AF-A0A2V7CMJ2-F1
#
_entry.id   AF-A0A2V7CMJ2-F1
#
_cell.length_a   1.000
_cell.length_b   1.000
_cell.length_c   1.000
_cell.angle_alpha   90.00
_cell.angle_beta   90.00
_cell.angle_gamma   90.00
#
_symmetry.space_group_name_H-M   'P 1'
#
loop_
_entity.id
_entity.type
_entity.pdbx_description
1 polymer ?
#
loop_
_entity_poly.entity_id
_entity_poly.type
_entity_poly.pdbx_seq_one_letter_code
_entity_poly.pdbx_strand_id
1 'polypeptide(L)'
;MGKAYRTYKFQATAITHRKDRPLYYGLIVHAMDDHFIDVTMREACFLELAERIVPGLCIDTNIPMGMTDWGGVIFQVQKRRSRDEGLQRNILSAALSISLGAKLGIVVDEDVDIYNMEDIMWALATRVNPKDDILTVCEGGFGQTFQPAERSSAGDRQWTQSNIRFSGGMAIDATRPFIYKDAFRRASYEVDMVDLAKFYTKDQIKKAKETQVDYAKFMADRGI
;
A
#
# COMPACT_ATOMS: atom_id res chain seq x y z
N MET A 1 -13.68 -2.31 16.07
CA MET A 1 -13.40 -0.99 16.69
C MET A 1 -14.65 -0.50 17.41
N GLY A 2 -14.56 0.35 18.44
CA GLY A 2 -15.75 0.94 19.07
C GLY A 2 -15.80 0.97 20.60
N LYS A 3 -14.68 1.19 21.30
CA LYS A 3 -14.75 1.56 22.72
C LYS A 3 -14.91 3.07 22.84
N ALA A 4 -15.88 3.52 23.61
CA ALA A 4 -16.01 4.93 23.97
C ALA A 4 -14.88 5.29 24.95
N TYR A 5 -14.09 6.30 24.62
CA TYR A 5 -13.09 6.86 25.50
C TYR A 5 -13.66 8.11 26.19
N ARG A 6 -13.20 8.40 27.40
CA ARG A 6 -13.43 9.73 27.98
C ARG A 6 -12.75 10.75 27.07
N THR A 7 -13.54 11.67 26.53
CA THR A 7 -13.07 12.76 25.68
C THR A 7 -13.54 14.09 26.25
N TYR A 8 -12.99 15.19 25.74
CA TYR A 8 -13.41 16.53 26.13
C TYR A 8 -14.87 16.77 25.73
N LYS A 9 -15.61 17.48 26.58
CA LYS A 9 -16.97 17.93 26.26
C LYS A 9 -16.87 19.09 25.26
N PHE A 10 -17.40 18.89 24.07
CA PHE A 10 -17.68 20.00 23.15
C PHE A 10 -19.05 20.60 23.49
N GLN A 11 -19.09 21.86 23.90
CA GLN A 11 -20.33 22.59 24.17
C GLN A 11 -20.57 23.63 23.09
N ALA A 12 -21.47 23.32 22.16
CA ALA A 12 -21.91 24.28 21.16
C ALA A 12 -22.73 25.40 21.83
N THR A 13 -22.40 26.66 21.52
CA THR A 13 -23.16 27.84 21.98
C THR A 13 -24.19 28.31 20.95
N ALA A 14 -23.98 27.98 19.67
CA ALA A 14 -24.92 28.18 18.58
C ALA A 14 -24.61 27.20 17.43
N ILE A 15 -25.60 26.92 16.58
CA ILE A 15 -25.46 26.16 15.33
C ILE A 15 -26.11 26.99 14.22
N THR A 16 -25.43 27.15 13.09
CA THR A 16 -25.98 27.82 11.90
C THR A 16 -25.96 26.87 10.71
N HIS A 17 -26.95 26.99 9.81
CA HIS A 17 -27.06 26.16 8.61
C HIS A 17 -27.82 26.91 7.53
N ARG A 18 -27.86 26.35 6.32
CA ARG A 18 -28.67 26.88 5.21
C ARG A 18 -30.14 26.94 5.61
N LYS A 19 -30.82 28.04 5.29
CA LYS A 19 -32.24 28.25 5.63
C LYS A 19 -33.13 27.11 5.10
N ASP A 20 -32.98 26.79 3.82
CA ASP A 20 -33.73 25.76 3.13
C ASP A 20 -32.82 24.56 2.83
N ARG A 21 -33.29 23.35 3.17
CA ARG A 21 -32.62 22.07 2.90
C ARG A 21 -31.15 22.02 3.34
N PRO A 22 -30.86 22.05 4.66
CA PRO A 22 -29.49 21.84 5.13
C PRO A 22 -28.95 20.48 4.66
N LEU A 23 -27.69 20.48 4.21
CA LEU A 23 -26.99 19.27 3.78
C LEU A 23 -26.06 18.83 4.91
N TYR A 24 -26.27 17.61 5.39
CA TYR A 24 -25.40 16.97 6.38
C TYR A 24 -24.63 15.86 5.68
N TYR A 25 -23.32 16.05 5.58
CA TYR A 25 -22.42 15.04 5.03
C TYR A 25 -21.79 14.27 6.18
N GLY A 26 -22.27 13.05 6.40
CA GLY A 26 -21.70 12.13 7.36
C GLY A 26 -20.71 11.22 6.65
N LEU A 27 -19.48 11.18 7.14
CA LEU A 27 -18.46 10.25 6.68
C LEU A 27 -18.73 8.86 7.26
N ILE A 28 -18.47 7.83 6.47
CA ILE A 28 -18.45 6.45 6.97
C ILE A 28 -16.99 6.09 7.24
N VAL A 29 -16.63 5.96 8.52
CA VAL A 29 -15.27 5.60 8.93
C VAL A 29 -14.88 4.26 8.31
N HIS A 30 -13.69 4.20 7.70
CA HIS A 30 -13.19 3.05 6.94
C HIS A 30 -13.99 2.68 5.68
N ALA A 31 -14.74 3.61 5.11
CA ALA A 31 -15.27 3.48 3.75
C ALA A 31 -14.43 4.30 2.75
N MET A 32 -14.82 4.26 1.48
CA MET A 32 -14.04 4.86 0.38
C MET A 32 -13.89 6.38 0.52
N ASP A 33 -14.88 7.07 1.09
CA ASP A 33 -14.83 8.51 1.35
C ASP A 33 -13.73 8.88 2.35
N ASP A 34 -13.63 8.15 3.46
CA ASP A 34 -12.56 8.30 4.44
C ASP A 34 -11.19 7.97 3.82
N HIS A 35 -11.12 6.83 3.10
CA HIS A 35 -9.93 6.37 2.41
C HIS A 35 -9.36 7.44 1.46
N PHE A 36 -10.19 7.99 0.57
CA PHE A 36 -9.74 8.99 -0.40
C PHE A 36 -9.30 10.31 0.23
N ILE A 37 -9.88 10.71 1.36
CA ILE A 37 -9.49 11.95 2.03
C ILE A 37 -8.12 11.81 2.69
N ASP A 38 -7.86 10.71 3.38
CA ASP A 38 -6.61 10.48 4.09
C ASP A 38 -5.49 10.03 3.14
N VAL A 39 -5.75 8.99 2.34
CA VAL A 39 -4.72 8.26 1.61
C VAL A 39 -4.04 9.08 0.52
N THR A 40 -4.80 9.86 -0.26
CA THR A 40 -4.19 10.67 -1.33
C THR A 40 -3.14 11.64 -0.79
N MET A 41 -3.35 12.20 0.40
CA MET A 41 -2.37 13.08 1.03
C MET A 41 -1.18 12.27 1.58
N ARG A 42 -1.44 11.11 2.17
CA ARG A 42 -0.40 10.24 2.72
C ARG A 42 0.54 9.69 1.64
N GLU A 43 -0.01 9.20 0.53
CA GLU A 43 0.74 8.74 -0.65
C GLU A 43 1.68 9.84 -1.15
N ALA A 44 1.15 11.05 -1.35
CA ALA A 44 1.93 12.20 -1.77
C ALA A 44 3.06 12.54 -0.77
N CYS A 45 2.78 12.47 0.54
CA CYS A 45 3.80 12.68 1.58
C CYS A 45 4.90 11.61 1.54
N PHE A 46 4.55 10.35 1.29
CA PHE A 46 5.54 9.28 1.17
C PHE A 46 6.38 9.38 -0.11
N LEU A 47 5.76 9.75 -1.23
CA LEU A 47 6.48 10.00 -2.48
C LEU A 47 7.46 11.17 -2.30
N GLU A 48 7.01 12.25 -1.65
CA GLU A 48 7.85 13.41 -1.34
C GLU A 48 9.00 13.06 -0.37
N LEU A 49 8.72 12.24 0.65
CA LEU A 49 9.76 11.69 1.54
C LEU A 49 10.80 10.90 0.76
N ALA A 50 10.37 10.01 -0.13
CA ALA A 50 11.28 9.20 -0.94
C ALA A 50 12.15 10.09 -1.85
N GLU A 51 11.56 11.13 -2.45
CA GLU A 51 12.27 12.10 -3.27
C GLU A 51 13.31 12.90 -2.47
N ARG A 52 13.01 13.26 -1.21
CA ARG A 52 13.98 13.90 -0.31
C ARG A 52 15.17 13.00 0.04
N ILE A 53 14.96 11.69 0.16
CA ILE A 53 16.03 10.74 0.50
C ILE A 53 16.88 10.43 -0.74
N VAL A 54 16.24 10.04 -1.84
CA VAL A 54 16.92 9.70 -3.10
C VAL A 54 16.12 10.20 -4.30
N PRO A 55 16.47 11.37 -4.86
CA PRO A 55 15.78 11.94 -5.99
C PRO A 55 15.67 11.00 -7.21
N GLY A 56 14.45 10.83 -7.71
CA GLY A 56 14.09 10.04 -8.88
C GLY A 56 14.34 8.54 -8.76
N LEU A 57 14.43 7.99 -7.55
CA LEU A 57 14.46 6.53 -7.33
C LEU A 57 13.04 5.96 -7.20
N CYS A 58 12.17 6.63 -6.42
CA CYS A 58 10.78 6.26 -6.29
C CYS A 58 9.97 6.88 -7.43
N ILE A 59 9.16 6.05 -8.10
CA ILE A 59 8.30 6.47 -9.20
C ILE A 59 6.94 6.87 -8.65
N ASP A 60 6.40 6.06 -7.73
CA ASP A 60 5.04 6.22 -7.24
C ASP A 60 4.84 5.53 -5.89
N THR A 61 3.75 5.86 -5.21
CA THR A 61 3.32 5.26 -3.95
C THR A 61 1.82 4.94 -3.98
N ASN A 62 1.44 3.87 -3.29
CA ASN A 62 0.04 3.49 -3.15
C ASN A 62 -0.24 2.92 -1.76
N ILE A 63 -1.38 3.25 -1.19
CA ILE A 63 -1.92 2.64 0.04
C ILE A 63 -3.27 2.03 -0.32
N PRO A 64 -3.33 0.73 -0.67
CA PRO A 64 -4.60 0.10 -0.99
C PRO A 64 -5.51 0.04 0.25
N MET A 65 -6.82 0.03 0.05
CA MET A 65 -7.81 -0.01 1.14
C MET A 65 -7.58 -1.15 2.15
N GLY A 66 -7.03 -2.28 1.69
CA GLY A 66 -6.65 -3.40 2.58
C GLY A 66 -5.58 -3.07 3.62
N MET A 67 -4.79 -2.01 3.41
CA MET A 67 -3.84 -1.46 4.39
C MET A 67 -4.50 -0.51 5.40
N THR A 68 -5.83 -0.38 5.37
CA THR A 68 -6.64 0.39 6.34
C THR A 68 -6.22 1.86 6.44
N ASP A 69 -5.91 2.51 5.32
CA ASP A 69 -5.60 3.96 5.17
C ASP A 69 -4.26 4.41 5.76
N TRP A 70 -3.94 3.95 6.98
CA TRP A 70 -2.78 4.37 7.76
C TRP A 70 -1.83 3.21 8.09
N GLY A 71 -2.22 1.97 7.80
CA GLY A 71 -1.49 0.76 8.22
C GLY A 71 -0.19 0.52 7.47
N GLY A 72 0.06 1.21 6.36
CA GLY A 72 1.24 0.97 5.55
C GLY A 72 1.38 1.86 4.32
N VAL A 73 2.33 1.48 3.46
CA VAL A 73 2.57 2.07 2.14
C VAL A 73 3.32 1.09 1.24
N ILE A 74 2.98 1.13 -0.05
CA ILE A 74 3.71 0.45 -1.11
C ILE A 74 4.49 1.50 -1.90
N PHE A 75 5.78 1.30 -2.07
CA PHE A 75 6.65 2.11 -2.92
C PHE A 75 6.94 1.37 -4.23
N GLN A 76 6.80 2.04 -5.36
CA GLN A 76 7.36 1.60 -6.64
C GLN A 76 8.69 2.33 -6.88
N VAL A 77 9.75 1.59 -7.17
CA VAL A 77 11.09 2.16 -7.41
C VAL A 77 11.69 1.67 -8.72
N GLN A 78 12.57 2.48 -9.30
CA GLN A 78 13.40 2.11 -10.44
C GLN A 78 14.87 2.29 -10.11
N LYS A 79 15.56 1.19 -9.80
CA LYS A 79 17.03 1.21 -9.63
C LYS A 79 17.68 1.53 -10.98
N ARG A 80 18.46 2.62 -11.05
CA ARG A 80 19.05 3.13 -12.31
C ARG A 80 20.49 2.65 -12.53
N ARG A 81 21.16 2.26 -11.45
CA ARG A 81 22.59 1.91 -11.41
C ARG A 81 22.88 1.06 -10.18
N SER A 82 23.99 0.33 -10.18
CA SER A 82 24.35 -0.60 -9.09
C SER A 82 24.45 0.07 -7.71
N ARG A 83 24.80 1.36 -7.64
CA ARG A 83 24.86 2.12 -6.38
C ARG A 83 23.49 2.49 -5.81
N ASP A 84 22.41 2.28 -6.56
CA ASP A 84 21.05 2.50 -6.05
C ASP A 84 20.59 1.29 -5.21
N GLU A 85 21.32 0.16 -5.25
CA GLU A 85 21.00 -1.03 -4.44
C GLU A 85 21.07 -0.72 -2.94
N GLY A 86 20.07 -1.20 -2.21
CA GLY A 86 19.87 -0.94 -0.78
C GLY A 86 19.20 0.41 -0.46
N LEU A 87 19.19 1.37 -1.38
CA LEU A 87 18.53 2.67 -1.14
C LEU A 87 17.01 2.53 -0.98
N GLN A 88 16.40 1.53 -1.63
CA GLN A 88 14.99 1.21 -1.46
C GLN A 88 14.66 0.84 0.00
N ARG A 89 15.59 0.18 0.71
CA ARG A 89 15.42 -0.18 2.12
C ARG A 89 15.55 1.04 3.04
N ASN A 90 16.36 2.03 2.67
CA ASN A 90 16.44 3.30 3.39
C ASN A 90 15.12 4.07 3.30
N ILE A 91 14.54 4.17 2.10
CA ILE A 91 13.22 4.79 1.89
C ILE A 91 12.16 4.07 2.74
N LEU A 92 12.13 2.74 2.66
CA LEU A 92 11.15 1.94 3.37
C LEU A 92 11.26 2.06 4.89
N SER A 93 12.50 2.01 5.41
CA SER A 93 12.77 2.16 6.83
C SER A 93 12.43 3.55 7.34
N ALA A 94 12.73 4.60 6.56
CA ALA A 94 12.38 5.97 6.91
C ALA A 94 10.86 6.16 6.97
N ALA A 95 10.12 5.63 5.98
CA ALA A 95 8.67 5.70 5.93
C ALA A 95 8.01 5.07 7.18
N LEU A 96 8.48 3.87 7.58
CA LEU A 96 7.99 3.19 8.78
C LEU A 96 8.42 3.86 10.08
N SER A 97 9.54 4.59 10.08
CA SER A 97 10.04 5.31 11.26
C SER A 97 9.28 6.62 11.52
N ILE A 98 8.88 7.33 10.45
CA ILE A 98 8.24 8.64 10.56
C ILE A 98 6.70 8.54 10.66
N SER A 99 6.10 7.55 10.00
CA SER A 99 4.65 7.39 10.02
C SER A 99 4.21 6.66 11.28
N LEU A 100 3.73 7.43 12.27
CA LEU A 100 3.20 6.90 13.52
C LEU A 100 2.15 5.81 13.26
N GLY A 101 2.43 4.60 13.75
CA GLY A 101 1.52 3.47 13.64
C GLY A 101 1.49 2.74 12.29
N ALA A 102 2.37 3.09 11.34
CA ALA A 102 2.56 2.27 10.15
C ALA A 102 3.13 0.90 10.54
N LYS A 103 2.57 -0.16 9.96
CA LYS A 103 2.91 -1.55 10.28
C LYS A 103 3.53 -2.31 9.13
N LEU A 104 3.19 -1.96 7.89
CA LEU A 104 3.62 -2.68 6.71
C LEU A 104 4.15 -1.71 5.66
N GLY A 105 5.42 -1.86 5.30
CA GLY A 105 6.01 -1.21 4.16
C GLY A 105 6.36 -2.27 3.12
N ILE A 106 6.00 -2.04 1.86
CA ILE A 106 6.43 -2.87 0.74
C ILE A 106 7.17 -1.99 -0.26
N VAL A 107 8.26 -2.46 -0.84
CA VAL A 107 8.88 -1.82 -2.00
C VAL A 107 9.01 -2.80 -3.15
N VAL A 108 8.60 -2.38 -4.35
CA VAL A 108 8.56 -3.19 -5.58
C VAL A 108 9.25 -2.46 -6.73
N ASP A 109 9.65 -3.19 -7.76
CA ASP A 109 10.24 -2.61 -8.98
C ASP A 109 9.19 -1.92 -9.87
N GLU A 110 9.68 -1.19 -10.88
CA GLU A 110 8.89 -0.44 -11.86
C GLU A 110 7.98 -1.31 -12.77
N ASP A 111 8.16 -2.62 -12.76
CA ASP A 111 7.39 -3.59 -13.56
C ASP A 111 6.25 -4.27 -12.80
N VAL A 112 5.97 -3.80 -11.58
CA VAL A 112 4.87 -4.24 -10.72
C VAL A 112 3.85 -3.12 -10.61
N ASP A 113 2.60 -3.40 -10.96
CA ASP A 113 1.49 -2.45 -10.78
C ASP A 113 1.07 -2.38 -9.31
N ILE A 114 1.44 -1.28 -8.66
CA ILE A 114 1.14 -1.06 -7.25
C ILE A 114 -0.35 -0.89 -6.94
N TYR A 115 -1.19 -0.63 -7.95
CA TYR A 115 -2.64 -0.52 -7.81
C TYR A 115 -3.34 -1.88 -7.92
N ASN A 116 -2.61 -2.94 -8.27
CA ASN A 116 -3.14 -4.30 -8.38
C ASN A 116 -2.54 -5.22 -7.31
N MET A 117 -3.35 -5.60 -6.31
CA MET A 117 -2.88 -6.45 -5.23
C MET A 117 -2.45 -7.86 -5.68
N GLU A 118 -2.97 -8.39 -6.80
CA GLU A 118 -2.50 -9.66 -7.33
C GLU A 118 -1.07 -9.55 -7.87
N ASP A 119 -0.71 -8.40 -8.46
CA ASP A 119 0.66 -8.16 -8.95
C ASP A 119 1.65 -7.91 -7.80
N ILE A 120 1.18 -7.25 -6.73
CA ILE A 120 1.93 -7.17 -5.46
C ILE A 120 2.16 -8.56 -4.87
N MET A 121 1.12 -9.40 -4.81
CA MET A 121 1.26 -10.78 -4.31
C MET A 121 2.23 -11.60 -5.17
N TRP A 122 2.22 -11.41 -6.49
CA TRP A 122 3.20 -12.02 -7.39
C TRP A 122 4.64 -11.56 -7.08
N ALA A 123 4.86 -10.25 -6.90
CA ALA A 123 6.17 -9.72 -6.57
C ALA A 123 6.67 -10.28 -5.22
N LEU A 124 5.81 -10.30 -4.21
CA LEU A 124 6.11 -10.88 -2.90
C LEU A 124 6.47 -12.37 -3.00
N ALA A 125 5.70 -13.15 -3.78
CA ALA A 125 5.91 -14.58 -3.90
C ALA A 125 7.18 -14.97 -4.69
N THR A 126 7.62 -14.11 -5.61
CA THR A 126 8.69 -14.46 -6.57
C THR A 126 10.01 -13.73 -6.33
N ARG A 127 10.02 -12.65 -5.54
CA ARG A 127 11.21 -11.80 -5.33
C ARG A 127 11.68 -11.71 -3.89
N VAL A 128 10.86 -12.09 -2.91
CA VAL A 128 11.19 -11.96 -1.48
C VAL A 128 11.84 -13.24 -0.98
N ASN A 129 13.05 -13.12 -0.44
CA ASN A 129 13.63 -14.11 0.44
C ASN A 129 13.23 -13.80 1.90
N PRO A 130 12.46 -14.68 2.58
CA PRO A 130 11.95 -14.40 3.93
C PRO A 130 13.02 -14.11 4.98
N LYS A 131 14.27 -14.58 4.76
CA LYS A 131 15.38 -14.37 5.69
C LYS A 131 16.02 -13.00 5.53
N ASP A 132 16.13 -12.51 4.30
CA ASP A 132 17.01 -11.39 3.95
C ASP A 132 16.23 -10.13 3.54
N ASP A 133 14.98 -10.29 3.10
CA ASP A 133 14.14 -9.22 2.53
C ASP A 133 12.97 -8.80 3.42
N ILE A 134 12.76 -9.47 4.56
CA ILE A 134 11.80 -9.06 5.59
C ILE A 134 12.58 -8.44 6.76
N LEU A 135 12.32 -7.16 7.02
CA LEU A 135 13.03 -6.37 8.01
C LEU A 135 12.07 -5.88 9.08
N THR A 136 12.49 -5.96 10.34
CA THR A 136 11.81 -5.27 11.44
C THR A 136 12.38 -3.87 11.58
N VAL A 137 11.53 -2.86 11.47
CA VAL A 137 11.89 -1.45 11.58
C VAL A 137 11.32 -0.89 12.87
N CYS A 138 12.11 -0.09 13.60
CA CYS A 138 11.69 0.52 14.87
C CYS A 138 11.09 -0.49 15.85
N GLU A 139 11.83 -1.54 16.20
CA GLU A 139 11.41 -2.51 17.22
C GLU A 139 11.03 -1.80 18.53
N GLY A 140 9.82 -2.09 19.06
CA GLY A 140 9.29 -1.39 20.23
C GLY A 140 8.73 0.02 19.95
N GLY A 141 8.88 0.51 18.71
CA GLY A 141 8.40 1.81 18.25
C GLY A 141 6.89 1.92 18.26
N PHE A 142 6.38 3.14 18.43
CA PHE A 142 4.98 3.39 18.72
C PHE A 142 4.05 2.97 17.57
N GLY A 143 3.18 2.00 17.86
CA GLY A 143 2.16 1.48 16.94
C GLY A 143 0.78 2.10 17.16
N GLN A 144 -0.24 1.58 16.48
CA GLN A 144 -1.62 1.96 16.77
C GLN A 144 -2.21 1.11 17.89
N THR A 145 -2.59 1.76 18.99
CA THR A 145 -3.17 1.10 20.17
C THR A 145 -4.50 0.39 19.89
N PHE A 146 -5.13 0.63 18.73
CA PHE A 146 -6.37 -0.02 18.34
C PHE A 146 -6.22 -1.22 17.41
N GLN A 147 -5.02 -1.47 16.89
CA GLN A 147 -4.74 -2.66 16.09
C GLN A 147 -4.84 -3.93 16.93
N PRO A 148 -5.57 -4.96 16.46
CA PRO A 148 -5.70 -6.21 17.20
C PRO A 148 -4.35 -6.86 17.54
N ALA A 149 -3.41 -6.88 16.59
CA ALA A 149 -2.07 -7.46 16.80
C ALA A 149 -1.33 -6.74 17.92
N GLU A 150 -1.29 -5.41 17.91
CA GLU A 150 -0.64 -4.63 18.99
C GLU A 150 -1.40 -4.82 20.31
N ARG A 151 -2.73 -4.77 20.29
CA ARG A 151 -3.56 -4.96 21.50
C ARG A 151 -3.36 -6.31 22.17
N SER A 152 -3.16 -7.38 21.40
CA SER A 152 -2.98 -8.72 21.95
C SER A 152 -1.72 -8.85 22.82
N SER A 153 -0.73 -7.97 22.64
CA SER A 153 0.47 -7.93 23.49
C SER A 153 0.18 -7.58 24.97
N ALA A 154 -1.01 -7.04 25.27
CA ALA A 154 -1.45 -6.81 26.64
C ALA A 154 -1.73 -8.11 27.43
N GLY A 155 -1.90 -9.25 26.74
CA GLY A 155 -2.24 -10.53 27.35
C GLY A 155 -3.56 -10.45 28.13
N ASP A 156 -3.56 -10.97 29.36
CA ASP A 156 -4.74 -10.99 30.26
C ASP A 156 -5.08 -9.61 30.86
N ARG A 157 -4.24 -8.58 30.61
CA ARG A 157 -4.46 -7.23 31.14
C ARG A 157 -5.48 -6.48 30.31
N GLN A 158 -6.02 -5.40 30.88
CA GLN A 158 -6.87 -4.49 30.11
C GLN A 158 -6.11 -3.93 28.90
N TRP A 159 -6.77 -3.91 27.74
CA TRP A 159 -6.25 -3.35 26.49
C TRP A 159 -6.21 -1.81 26.51
N THR A 160 -5.37 -1.28 27.39
CA THR A 160 -5.01 0.12 27.49
C THR A 160 -3.63 0.32 26.86
N GLN A 161 -3.36 1.52 26.35
CA GLN A 161 -2.06 1.86 25.75
C GLN A 161 -0.88 1.51 26.66
N SER A 162 -0.99 1.77 27.97
CA SER A 162 0.08 1.50 28.96
C SER A 162 0.38 0.01 29.15
N ASN A 163 -0.53 -0.88 28.75
CA ASN A 163 -0.35 -2.33 28.85
C ASN A 163 0.11 -2.97 27.52
N ILE A 164 0.09 -2.22 26.42
CA ILE A 164 0.46 -2.69 25.08
C ILE A 164 1.97 -2.56 24.90
N ARG A 165 2.59 -3.60 24.32
CA ARG A 165 3.95 -3.57 23.79
C ARG A 165 3.86 -3.47 22.28
N PHE A 166 4.43 -2.41 21.72
CA PHE A 166 4.44 -2.23 20.29
C PHE A 166 5.51 -3.07 19.61
N SER A 167 5.24 -3.51 18.39
CA SER A 167 6.10 -4.42 17.64
C SER A 167 6.96 -3.73 16.57
N GLY A 168 6.76 -2.44 16.31
CA GLY A 168 7.42 -1.73 15.21
C GLY A 168 6.76 -2.00 13.85
N GLY A 169 7.46 -1.71 12.75
CA GLY A 169 6.99 -1.93 11.38
C GLY A 169 7.67 -3.13 10.72
N MET A 170 6.96 -3.79 9.81
CA MET A 170 7.47 -4.82 8.91
C MET A 170 7.75 -4.18 7.55
N ALA A 171 9.01 -4.16 7.14
CA ALA A 171 9.44 -3.75 5.82
C ALA A 171 9.71 -4.98 4.96
N ILE A 172 9.15 -5.03 3.75
CA ILE A 172 9.36 -6.09 2.78
C ILE A 172 9.97 -5.52 1.51
N ASP A 173 11.19 -5.96 1.18
CA ASP A 173 11.88 -5.63 -0.07
C ASP A 173 11.56 -6.69 -1.13
N ALA A 174 10.62 -6.37 -2.03
CA ALA A 174 10.28 -7.23 -3.15
C ALA A 174 10.92 -6.73 -4.46
N THR A 175 12.02 -5.99 -4.36
CA THR A 175 12.78 -5.54 -5.52
C THR A 175 13.82 -6.57 -5.94
N ARG A 176 14.03 -6.74 -7.24
CA ARG A 176 15.12 -7.57 -7.76
C ARG A 176 16.48 -6.96 -7.41
N PRO A 177 17.51 -7.77 -7.10
CA PRO A 177 18.88 -7.28 -7.03
C PRO A 177 19.30 -6.66 -8.37
N PHE A 178 19.86 -5.45 -8.36
CA PHE A 178 20.17 -4.72 -9.59
C PHE A 178 21.08 -5.51 -10.54
N ILE A 179 22.05 -6.25 -9.98
CA ILE A 179 23.00 -7.07 -10.74
C ILE A 179 22.35 -8.25 -11.48
N TYR A 180 21.14 -8.65 -11.09
CA TYR A 180 20.41 -9.77 -11.68
C TYR A 180 19.17 -9.33 -12.44
N LYS A 181 19.03 -8.04 -12.78
CA LYS A 181 17.81 -7.47 -13.40
C LYS A 181 17.30 -8.30 -14.60
N ASP A 182 18.20 -8.85 -15.41
CA ASP A 182 17.84 -9.65 -16.58
C ASP A 182 17.21 -11.01 -16.24
N ALA A 183 17.60 -11.63 -15.12
CA ALA A 183 17.03 -12.91 -14.67
C ALA A 183 15.59 -12.78 -14.13
N PHE A 184 15.17 -11.56 -13.79
CA PHE A 184 13.85 -11.24 -13.24
C PHE A 184 12.90 -10.62 -14.28
N ARG A 185 13.27 -10.65 -15.57
CA ARG A 185 12.36 -10.20 -16.63
C ARG A 185 11.13 -11.10 -16.66
N ARG A 186 9.95 -10.47 -16.64
CA ARG A 186 8.67 -11.16 -16.81
C ARG A 186 8.61 -11.80 -18.21
N ALA A 187 7.90 -12.92 -18.31
CA ALA A 187 7.54 -13.44 -19.62
C ALA A 187 6.66 -12.41 -20.32
N SER A 188 6.99 -12.08 -21.57
CA SER A 188 6.22 -11.14 -22.37
C SER A 188 5.48 -11.86 -23.49
N TYR A 189 4.24 -11.48 -23.70
CA TYR A 189 3.41 -11.92 -24.82
C TYR A 189 3.23 -10.74 -25.78
N GLU A 190 3.36 -11.00 -27.07
CA GLU A 190 3.22 -10.02 -28.15
C GLU A 190 1.73 -9.66 -28.39
N VAL A 191 1.04 -9.17 -27.35
CA VAL A 191 -0.39 -8.86 -27.38
C VAL A 191 -0.71 -7.74 -28.36
N ASP A 192 0.22 -6.81 -28.59
CA ASP A 192 0.10 -5.73 -29.56
C ASP A 192 0.26 -6.20 -31.01
N MET A 193 0.87 -7.37 -31.22
CA MET A 193 1.10 -7.92 -32.55
C MET A 193 -0.04 -8.85 -33.01
N VAL A 194 -0.86 -9.34 -32.08
CA VAL A 194 -1.94 -10.29 -32.36
C VAL A 194 -3.30 -9.59 -32.28
N ASP A 195 -3.82 -9.22 -33.45
CA ASP A 195 -5.20 -8.75 -33.58
C ASP A 195 -6.20 -9.93 -33.50
N LEU A 196 -6.86 -10.08 -32.36
CA LEU A 196 -7.88 -11.11 -32.12
C LEU A 196 -9.04 -11.05 -33.12
N ALA A 197 -9.33 -9.88 -33.70
CA ALA A 197 -10.41 -9.72 -34.68
C ALA A 197 -10.13 -10.44 -36.01
N LYS A 198 -8.88 -10.83 -36.27
CA LYS A 198 -8.51 -11.68 -37.42
C LYS A 198 -8.95 -13.12 -37.25
N PHE A 199 -9.20 -13.58 -36.02
CA PHE A 199 -9.45 -14.98 -35.69
C PHE A 199 -10.85 -15.22 -35.10
N TYR A 200 -11.43 -14.21 -34.46
CA TYR A 200 -12.68 -14.34 -33.70
C TYR A 200 -13.66 -13.21 -34.02
N THR A 201 -14.95 -13.51 -33.90
CA THR A 201 -16.00 -12.49 -33.98
C THR A 201 -15.99 -11.56 -32.75
N LYS A 202 -16.53 -10.35 -32.89
CA LYS A 202 -16.61 -9.38 -31.79
C LYS A 202 -17.33 -9.94 -30.56
N ASP A 203 -18.40 -10.72 -30.77
CA ASP A 203 -19.16 -11.33 -29.68
C ASP A 203 -18.36 -12.42 -28.95
N GLN A 204 -17.56 -13.21 -29.68
CA GLN A 204 -16.65 -14.20 -29.08
C GLN A 204 -15.57 -13.53 -28.24
N ILE A 205 -14.95 -12.45 -28.74
CA ILE A 205 -13.93 -11.69 -28.02
C ILE A 205 -14.53 -11.07 -26.76
N LYS A 206 -15.70 -10.43 -26.88
CA LYS A 206 -16.42 -9.83 -25.76
C LYS A 206 -16.74 -10.87 -24.69
N LYS A 207 -17.33 -12.00 -25.07
CA LYS A 207 -17.65 -13.10 -24.15
C LYS A 207 -16.41 -13.63 -23.44
N ALA A 208 -15.29 -13.79 -24.15
CA ALA A 208 -14.03 -14.22 -23.55
C ALA A 208 -13.54 -13.21 -22.48
N LYS A 209 -13.51 -11.91 -22.81
CA LYS A 209 -13.09 -10.85 -21.89
C LYS A 209 -14.01 -10.70 -20.67
N GLU A 210 -15.31 -10.90 -20.83
CA GLU A 210 -16.29 -10.83 -19.72
C GLU A 210 -16.07 -11.92 -18.67
N THR A 211 -15.56 -13.09 -19.08
CA THR A 211 -15.28 -14.20 -18.15
C THR A 211 -13.95 -14.08 -17.41
N GLN A 212 -13.09 -13.15 -17.81
CA GLN A 212 -11.79 -12.96 -17.19
C GLN A 212 -11.93 -12.25 -15.84
N VAL A 213 -11.18 -12.72 -14.85
CA VAL A 213 -10.94 -11.96 -13.62
C VAL A 213 -10.07 -10.75 -13.92
N ASP A 214 -10.12 -9.72 -13.07
CA ASP A 214 -9.49 -8.43 -13.37
C ASP A 214 -7.97 -8.52 -13.54
N TYR A 215 -7.30 -9.40 -12.80
CA TYR A 215 -5.86 -9.64 -13.00
C TYR A 215 -5.53 -10.29 -14.34
N ALA A 216 -6.41 -11.17 -14.86
CA ALA A 216 -6.22 -11.76 -16.18
C ALA A 216 -6.43 -10.73 -17.31
N LYS A 217 -7.35 -9.77 -17.12
CA LYS A 217 -7.51 -8.63 -18.03
C LYS A 217 -6.27 -7.75 -18.01
N PHE A 218 -5.75 -7.45 -16.81
CA PHE A 218 -4.51 -6.68 -16.62
C PHE A 218 -3.32 -7.31 -17.35
N MET A 219 -3.09 -8.62 -17.16
CA MET A 219 -2.03 -9.36 -17.87
C MET A 219 -2.21 -9.33 -19.39
N ALA A 220 -3.45 -9.56 -19.87
CA ALA A 220 -3.76 -9.55 -21.30
C ALA A 220 -3.56 -8.17 -21.95
N ASP A 221 -3.87 -7.09 -21.23
CA ASP A 221 -3.70 -5.72 -21.74
C ASP A 221 -2.23 -5.26 -21.71
N ARG A 222 -1.41 -5.79 -20.79
CA ARG A 222 0.02 -5.44 -20.62
C ARG A 222 0.98 -6.39 -21.34
N GLY A 223 0.51 -7.56 -21.76
CA GLY A 223 1.33 -8.60 -22.39
C GLY A 223 2.34 -9.23 -21.44
N ILE A 224 1.96 -9.45 -20.17
CA ILE A 224 2.81 -10.00 -19.10
C ILE A 224 2.12 -11.13 -18.32
#